data_AF-Q4N7Z3-F1
#
_entry.id   AF-Q4N7Z3-F1
#
_cell.length_a   1.000
_cell.length_b   1.000
_cell.length_c   1.000
_cell.angle_alpha   90.00
_cell.angle_beta   90.00
_cell.angle_gamma   90.00
#
_symmetry.space_group_name_H-M   'P 1'
#
loop_
_entity.id
_entity.type
_entity.pdbx_description
1 polymer ?
#
loop_
_entity_poly.entity_id
_entity_poly.type
_entity_poly.pdbx_seq_one_letter_code
_entity_poly.pdbx_strand_id
1 'polypeptide(L)'
;MIVKSISNAYFKYFNCVNNFSQCKLSKRFLNVSEYIGMTILKRNGVRVPEFRNATTPEEAFEAGKSIQQLTNTPELVVKALVLTGGRGKGTFNTGFKGVEIVKSPSEVSACARGMLGNYLTTKQTVGKGLLCTEVLVAQKLSIKSERYLSFTLDRGSGGIVAIATKHGGGNVEEIAHQHPDAVLTLQISPLTGLTPELTELLVKQLSFSNEVTEQVKKTVQQLYDTFVKSDGTLLEVNPLVETHSDVKSSPTQSVESSANSSVESSVKSSVKSNVMACDAKLIVDDNAKYRQSELFDMTPVIRTKEEEEADRAGLNYISLDGNVACIVNGAGLAMATMDLIQHHGGKAANFLDVGGNSTPETLSKALEIVNSDLRAKVLLVNIVGGIVRCDKFAESFVEASKKLSRQLPVVIRLQGTRAESAKKLLNESNIPHLFCTDFDSVCKSAVEIANTN
;
A
#
# COMPACT_ATOMS: atom_id res chain seq x y z
N MET A 1 -48.35 21.93 -11.97
CA MET A 1 -47.48 23.12 -11.81
C MET A 1 -46.49 22.96 -10.62
N ILE A 2 -46.00 21.75 -10.34
CA ILE A 2 -45.07 21.46 -9.22
C ILE A 2 -43.80 20.71 -9.69
N VAL A 3 -43.77 20.19 -10.92
CA VAL A 3 -42.59 19.47 -11.48
C VAL A 3 -41.57 20.43 -12.13
N LYS A 4 -41.95 21.69 -12.40
CA LYS A 4 -41.04 22.70 -13.00
C LYS A 4 -40.26 23.55 -12.00
N SER A 5 -40.59 23.55 -10.70
CA SER A 5 -39.88 24.39 -9.72
C SER A 5 -38.71 23.69 -9.01
N ILE A 6 -38.60 22.36 -9.11
CA ILE A 6 -37.49 21.60 -8.50
C ILE A 6 -36.27 21.52 -9.44
N SER A 7 -36.49 21.64 -10.76
CA SER A 7 -35.41 21.60 -11.76
C SER A 7 -34.51 22.84 -11.76
N ASN A 8 -35.00 24.01 -11.33
CA ASN A 8 -34.22 25.25 -11.33
C ASN A 8 -33.40 25.46 -10.03
N ALA A 9 -33.72 24.76 -8.95
CA ALA A 9 -32.93 24.79 -7.72
C ALA A 9 -31.67 23.93 -7.83
N TYR A 10 -31.75 22.79 -8.54
CA TYR A 10 -30.61 21.91 -8.79
C TYR A 10 -29.59 22.51 -9.76
N PHE A 11 -30.02 23.30 -10.75
CA PHE A 11 -29.12 23.91 -11.74
C PHE A 11 -28.37 25.14 -11.23
N LYS A 12 -28.87 25.81 -10.17
CA LYS A 12 -28.21 26.99 -9.58
C LYS A 12 -27.09 26.63 -8.60
N TYR A 13 -27.11 25.43 -8.01
CA TYR A 13 -26.05 24.98 -7.11
C TYR A 13 -24.78 24.50 -7.84
N PHE A 14 -24.85 24.20 -9.13
CA PHE A 14 -23.71 23.76 -9.94
C PHE A 14 -22.85 24.90 -10.51
N ASN A 15 -23.30 26.15 -10.43
CA ASN A 15 -22.59 27.31 -11.00
C ASN A 15 -21.90 28.21 -9.96
N CYS A 16 -21.78 27.75 -8.70
CA CYS A 16 -21.15 28.52 -7.64
C CYS A 16 -20.11 27.72 -6.85
N VAL A 17 -19.26 26.96 -7.53
CA VAL A 17 -17.95 26.51 -7.01
C VAL A 17 -16.99 26.37 -8.20
N ASN A 18 -16.45 27.48 -8.71
CA ASN A 18 -15.28 27.47 -9.60
C ASN A 18 -14.01 27.22 -8.77
N ASN A 19 -13.93 26.02 -8.21
CA ASN A 19 -12.71 25.42 -7.67
C ASN A 19 -12.84 23.90 -7.84
N PHE A 20 -12.89 23.46 -9.11
CA PHE A 20 -12.58 22.07 -9.42
C PHE A 20 -11.09 21.86 -9.15
N SER A 21 -10.77 21.53 -7.91
CA SER A 21 -9.54 20.82 -7.59
C SER A 21 -9.53 19.57 -8.46
N GLN A 22 -8.58 19.53 -9.40
CA GLN A 22 -8.38 18.47 -10.38
C GLN A 22 -8.54 17.08 -9.75
N CYS A 23 -9.21 16.18 -10.47
CA CYS A 23 -9.05 14.74 -10.24
C CYS A 23 -7.55 14.43 -10.37
N LYS A 24 -6.88 14.28 -9.22
CA LYS A 24 -5.51 13.80 -9.17
C LYS A 24 -5.48 12.41 -9.81
N LEU A 25 -4.55 12.23 -10.75
CA LEU A 25 -4.25 10.95 -11.41
C LEU A 25 -4.13 9.82 -10.38
N SER A 26 -4.42 8.58 -10.78
CA SER A 26 -4.32 7.38 -9.93
C SER A 26 -2.96 7.31 -9.24
N LYS A 27 -2.93 7.60 -7.94
CA LYS A 27 -1.73 7.48 -7.10
C LYS A 27 -1.67 6.12 -6.41
N ARG A 28 -0.45 5.67 -6.10
CA ARG A 28 -0.17 4.40 -5.44
C ARG A 28 -0.44 4.49 -3.95
N PHE A 29 -1.58 3.97 -3.51
CA PHE A 29 -1.99 3.96 -2.11
C PHE A 29 -0.84 3.62 -1.12
N LEU A 30 -0.72 4.44 -0.08
CA LEU A 30 0.22 4.25 1.00
C LEU A 30 -0.06 2.93 1.73
N ASN A 31 0.83 1.96 1.52
CA ASN A 31 0.88 0.75 2.33
C ASN A 31 1.61 1.06 3.63
N VAL A 32 0.90 0.95 4.74
CA VAL A 32 1.45 1.20 6.07
C VAL A 32 2.13 -0.08 6.57
N SER A 33 3.32 0.04 7.16
CA SER A 33 4.01 -1.11 7.75
C SER A 33 3.21 -1.68 8.93
N GLU A 34 3.37 -2.97 9.23
CA GLU A 34 2.66 -3.62 10.35
C GLU A 34 2.90 -2.89 11.68
N TYR A 35 4.13 -2.43 11.94
CA TYR A 35 4.46 -1.64 13.14
C TYR A 35 3.59 -0.38 13.26
N ILE A 36 3.44 0.37 12.18
CA ILE A 36 2.66 1.61 12.17
C ILE A 36 1.17 1.28 12.23
N GLY A 37 0.71 0.27 11.48
CA GLY A 37 -0.67 -0.21 11.54
C GLY A 37 -1.07 -0.59 12.97
N MET A 38 -0.27 -1.42 13.63
CA MET A 38 -0.47 -1.78 15.04
C MET A 38 -0.39 -0.57 15.99
N THR A 39 0.47 0.40 15.72
CA THR A 39 0.56 1.65 16.51
C THR A 39 -0.73 2.46 16.40
N ILE A 40 -1.30 2.57 15.20
CA ILE A 40 -2.56 3.28 14.96
C ILE A 40 -3.72 2.54 15.65
N LEU A 41 -3.77 1.21 15.52
CA LEU A 41 -4.75 0.39 16.22
C LEU A 41 -4.69 0.62 17.74
N LYS A 42 -3.48 0.56 18.33
CA LYS A 42 -3.26 0.80 19.77
C LYS A 42 -3.71 2.21 20.18
N ARG A 43 -3.37 3.24 19.39
CA ARG A 43 -3.78 4.64 19.64
C ARG A 43 -5.29 4.84 19.59
N ASN A 44 -6.00 4.11 18.72
CA ASN A 44 -7.46 4.12 18.65
C ASN A 44 -8.13 3.14 19.65
N GLY A 45 -7.35 2.57 20.58
CA GLY A 45 -7.84 1.76 21.69
C GLY A 45 -8.14 0.30 21.35
N VAL A 46 -7.77 -0.18 20.16
CA VAL A 46 -7.79 -1.61 19.83
C VAL A 46 -6.68 -2.31 20.61
N ARG A 47 -7.00 -3.42 21.26
CA ARG A 47 -5.97 -4.22 21.95
C ARG A 47 -5.09 -4.93 20.93
N VAL A 48 -3.79 -4.80 21.10
CA VAL A 48 -2.75 -5.45 20.29
C VAL A 48 -1.70 -6.04 21.25
N PRO A 49 -0.96 -7.11 20.88
CA PRO A 49 0.13 -7.63 21.70
C PRO A 49 1.16 -6.53 21.97
N GLU A 50 1.97 -6.64 23.03
CA GLU A 50 3.09 -5.72 23.18
C GLU A 50 4.11 -5.93 22.05
N PHE A 51 4.55 -4.83 21.46
CA PHE A 51 5.44 -4.84 20.30
C PHE A 51 6.42 -3.67 20.32
N ARG A 52 7.56 -3.83 19.65
CA ARG A 52 8.59 -2.80 19.48
C ARG A 52 9.24 -2.95 18.10
N ASN A 53 9.66 -1.82 17.51
CA ASN A 53 10.44 -1.81 16.29
C ASN A 53 11.95 -1.92 16.61
N ALA A 54 12.73 -2.45 15.69
CA ALA A 54 14.19 -2.45 15.75
C ALA A 54 14.80 -2.36 14.34
N THR A 55 15.83 -1.52 14.21
CA THR A 55 16.63 -1.33 12.98
C THR A 55 18.01 -1.97 13.09
N THR A 56 18.42 -2.37 14.30
CA THR A 56 19.68 -3.06 14.59
C THR A 56 19.46 -4.32 15.42
N PRO A 57 20.35 -5.33 15.35
CA PRO A 57 20.28 -6.51 16.22
C PRO A 57 20.33 -6.18 17.71
N GLU A 58 21.00 -5.11 18.10
CA GLU A 58 21.14 -4.63 19.47
C GLU A 58 19.83 -3.99 19.97
N GLU A 59 19.17 -3.17 19.15
CA GLU A 59 17.81 -2.68 19.42
C GLU A 59 16.81 -3.83 19.56
N ALA A 60 16.93 -4.85 18.70
CA ALA A 60 16.05 -6.01 18.72
C ALA A 60 16.21 -6.81 20.04
N PHE A 61 17.44 -6.92 20.55
CA PHE A 61 17.72 -7.52 21.86
C PHE A 61 16.99 -6.77 22.99
N GLU A 62 17.18 -5.45 23.08
CA GLU A 62 16.56 -4.65 24.14
C GLU A 62 15.03 -4.62 24.02
N ALA A 63 14.49 -4.62 22.79
CA ALA A 63 13.07 -4.78 22.53
C ALA A 63 12.52 -6.09 23.09
N GLY A 64 13.17 -7.23 22.79
CA GLY A 64 12.76 -8.54 23.29
C GLY A 64 12.80 -8.64 24.81
N LYS A 65 13.88 -8.12 25.41
CA LYS A 65 14.05 -8.04 26.87
C LYS A 65 12.96 -7.20 27.53
N SER A 66 12.67 -6.02 26.99
CA SER A 66 11.61 -5.13 27.49
C SER A 66 10.23 -5.80 27.44
N ILE A 67 9.90 -6.47 26.33
CA ILE A 67 8.61 -7.15 26.17
C ILE A 67 8.48 -8.30 27.16
N GLN A 68 9.50 -9.13 27.34
CA GLN A 68 9.48 -10.22 28.32
C GLN A 68 9.32 -9.71 29.76
N GLN A 69 10.03 -8.64 30.12
CA GLN A 69 9.91 -8.02 31.45
C GLN A 69 8.51 -7.44 31.70
N LEU A 70 7.89 -6.83 30.68
CA LEU A 70 6.58 -6.20 30.80
C LEU A 70 5.43 -7.22 30.83
N THR A 71 5.56 -8.30 30.06
CA THR A 71 4.44 -9.23 29.80
C THR A 71 4.60 -10.59 30.46
N ASN A 72 5.80 -10.92 30.97
CA ASN A 72 6.19 -12.26 31.43
C ASN A 72 5.98 -13.36 30.39
N THR A 73 5.96 -13.01 29.09
CA THR A 73 5.82 -14.00 28.02
C THR A 73 7.05 -14.91 27.95
N PRO A 74 6.88 -16.24 27.85
CA PRO A 74 8.02 -17.16 27.68
C PRO A 74 8.60 -17.10 26.27
N GLU A 75 7.82 -16.64 25.29
CA GLU A 75 8.19 -16.64 23.87
C GLU A 75 7.87 -15.27 23.24
N LEU A 76 8.62 -14.96 22.19
CA LEU A 76 8.52 -13.76 21.39
C LEU A 76 8.36 -14.13 19.92
N VAL A 77 7.86 -13.19 19.13
CA VAL A 77 7.75 -13.31 17.67
C VAL A 77 8.58 -12.21 17.04
N VAL A 78 9.47 -12.57 16.11
CA VAL A 78 10.23 -11.63 15.28
C VAL A 78 9.65 -11.66 13.88
N LYS A 79 9.16 -10.52 13.39
CA LYS A 79 8.57 -10.38 12.06
C LYS A 79 9.36 -9.38 11.22
N ALA A 80 9.70 -9.75 10.00
CA ALA A 80 10.28 -8.84 9.03
C ALA A 80 9.26 -7.76 8.62
N LEU A 81 9.62 -6.48 8.70
CA LEU A 81 8.76 -5.36 8.27
C LEU A 81 8.97 -5.06 6.78
N VAL A 82 8.50 -6.00 5.96
CA VAL A 82 8.53 -5.91 4.50
C VAL A 82 7.10 -5.80 3.98
N LEU A 83 6.85 -4.87 3.04
CA LEU A 83 5.51 -4.61 2.47
C LEU A 83 5.08 -5.70 1.46
N THR A 84 5.10 -6.96 1.90
CA THR A 84 4.63 -8.13 1.14
C THR A 84 3.87 -9.07 2.07
N GLY A 85 2.87 -9.77 1.53
CA GLY A 85 2.19 -10.84 2.24
C GLY A 85 3.01 -12.13 2.26
N GLY A 86 2.54 -13.12 3.00
CA GLY A 86 3.15 -14.46 3.01
C GLY A 86 4.52 -14.55 3.69
N ARG A 87 4.90 -13.55 4.51
CA ARG A 87 6.18 -13.47 5.22
C ARG A 87 6.52 -14.73 6.02
N GLY A 88 5.54 -15.35 6.68
CA GLY A 88 5.74 -16.58 7.46
C GLY A 88 6.15 -17.82 6.62
N LYS A 89 5.84 -17.83 5.33
CA LYS A 89 6.31 -18.85 4.37
C LYS A 89 7.49 -18.36 3.52
N GLY A 90 7.85 -17.09 3.63
CA GLY A 90 8.98 -16.50 2.94
C GLY A 90 10.31 -16.89 3.57
N THR A 91 11.38 -16.78 2.80
CA THR A 91 12.72 -17.18 3.22
C THR A 91 13.74 -16.10 2.84
N PHE A 92 14.63 -15.80 3.77
CA PHE A 92 15.80 -14.97 3.54
C PHE A 92 16.93 -15.81 2.94
N ASN A 93 17.83 -15.17 2.20
CA ASN A 93 19.09 -15.76 1.76
C ASN A 93 19.97 -16.32 2.90
N THR A 94 19.75 -15.86 4.14
CA THR A 94 20.40 -16.33 5.36
C THR A 94 19.79 -17.60 5.95
N GLY A 95 18.68 -18.09 5.39
CA GLY A 95 17.97 -19.30 5.85
C GLY A 95 16.84 -19.05 6.85
N PHE A 96 16.72 -17.85 7.42
CA PHE A 96 15.61 -17.47 8.29
C PHE A 96 14.31 -17.27 7.52
N LYS A 97 13.17 -17.42 8.19
CA LYS A 97 11.85 -17.07 7.66
C LYS A 97 11.50 -15.61 7.94
N GLY A 98 10.48 -15.09 7.25
CA GLY A 98 9.97 -13.74 7.50
C GLY A 98 9.23 -13.56 8.84
N VAL A 99 8.89 -14.66 9.51
CA VAL A 99 8.30 -14.68 10.86
C VAL A 99 8.90 -15.84 11.63
N GLU A 100 9.54 -15.55 12.77
CA GLU A 100 10.21 -16.53 13.63
C GLU A 100 9.67 -16.44 15.07
N ILE A 101 9.57 -17.59 15.74
CA ILE A 101 9.22 -17.67 17.17
C ILE A 101 10.49 -18.01 17.94
N VAL A 102 10.79 -17.23 18.97
CA VAL A 102 12.03 -17.34 19.75
C VAL A 102 11.74 -17.27 21.25
N LYS A 103 12.66 -17.79 22.06
CA LYS A 103 12.46 -17.94 23.53
C LYS A 103 13.25 -16.93 24.36
N SER A 104 14.26 -16.29 23.76
CA SER A 104 15.16 -15.39 24.48
C SER A 104 15.47 -14.11 23.71
N PRO A 105 15.84 -13.01 24.39
CA PRO A 105 16.26 -11.78 23.73
C PRO A 105 17.53 -11.98 22.88
N SER A 106 18.40 -12.90 23.28
CA SER A 106 19.58 -13.30 22.50
C SER A 106 19.19 -13.93 21.16
N GLU A 107 18.19 -14.82 21.14
CA GLU A 107 17.64 -15.37 19.91
C GLU A 107 16.96 -14.32 19.05
N VAL A 108 16.26 -13.33 19.65
CA VAL A 108 15.71 -12.18 18.92
C VAL A 108 16.82 -11.44 18.15
N SER A 109 17.95 -11.16 18.80
CA SER A 109 19.10 -10.50 18.17
C SER A 109 19.69 -11.35 17.03
N ALA A 110 19.80 -12.66 17.23
CA ALA A 110 20.30 -13.58 16.20
C ALA A 110 19.37 -13.62 14.97
N CYS A 111 18.06 -13.71 15.18
CA CYS A 111 17.07 -13.60 14.10
C CYS A 111 17.16 -12.25 13.38
N ALA A 112 17.21 -11.14 14.12
CA ALA A 112 17.33 -9.80 13.54
C ALA A 112 18.59 -9.66 12.67
N ARG A 113 19.73 -10.22 13.09
CA ARG A 113 20.97 -10.25 12.31
C ARG A 113 20.84 -11.02 10.98
N GLY A 114 20.01 -12.07 10.96
CA GLY A 114 19.69 -12.83 9.76
C GLY A 114 18.70 -12.13 8.82
N MET A 115 17.83 -11.27 9.35
CA MET A 115 16.79 -10.56 8.58
C MET A 115 17.26 -9.20 8.08
N LEU A 116 17.84 -8.36 8.95
CA LEU A 116 18.22 -6.99 8.65
C LEU A 116 19.33 -6.93 7.60
N GLY A 117 19.17 -6.05 6.61
CA GLY A 117 20.10 -5.90 5.48
C GLY A 117 20.02 -7.02 4.44
N ASN A 118 19.14 -7.99 4.63
CA ASN A 118 18.97 -9.15 3.75
C ASN A 118 17.63 -9.09 2.99
N TYR A 119 17.49 -9.92 1.95
CA TYR A 119 16.32 -9.91 1.08
C TYR A 119 15.37 -11.07 1.40
N LEU A 120 14.11 -10.74 1.67
CA LEU A 120 13.03 -11.69 1.87
C LEU A 120 12.38 -12.04 0.54
N THR A 121 12.40 -13.32 0.18
CA THR A 121 11.66 -13.84 -0.97
C THR A 121 10.35 -14.49 -0.49
N THR A 122 9.23 -14.09 -1.06
CA THR A 122 7.91 -14.71 -0.87
C THR A 122 7.31 -15.12 -2.22
N LYS A 123 6.17 -15.80 -2.22
CA LYS A 123 5.41 -16.08 -3.46
C LYS A 123 4.97 -14.82 -4.21
N GLN A 124 4.94 -13.67 -3.52
CA GLN A 124 4.45 -12.40 -4.04
C GLN A 124 5.58 -11.44 -4.43
N THR A 125 6.84 -11.78 -4.16
CA THR A 125 7.99 -10.95 -4.55
C THR A 125 8.58 -11.42 -5.88
N VAL A 126 9.11 -10.49 -6.66
CA VAL A 126 9.84 -10.77 -7.90
C VAL A 126 11.36 -10.67 -7.69
N GLY A 127 12.13 -11.38 -8.51
CA GLY A 127 13.60 -11.30 -8.51
C GLY A 127 14.22 -11.73 -7.17
N LYS A 128 15.15 -10.91 -6.65
CA LYS A 128 15.89 -11.19 -5.41
C LYS A 128 15.07 -11.08 -4.12
N GLY A 129 13.79 -10.73 -4.20
CA GLY A 129 12.97 -10.41 -3.02
C GLY A 129 13.09 -8.95 -2.60
N LEU A 130 12.55 -8.63 -1.42
CA LEU A 130 12.52 -7.28 -0.88
C LEU A 130 13.49 -7.13 0.29
N LEU A 131 14.23 -6.02 0.33
CA LEU A 131 15.16 -5.72 1.41
C LEU A 131 14.42 -5.51 2.72
N CYS A 132 14.88 -6.15 3.79
CA CYS A 132 14.39 -5.94 5.14
C CYS A 132 15.33 -4.98 5.89
N THR A 133 14.85 -3.78 6.18
CA THR A 133 15.60 -2.75 6.92
C THR A 133 15.17 -2.67 8.39
N GLU A 134 14.03 -3.25 8.74
CA GLU A 134 13.41 -3.17 10.06
C GLU A 134 12.75 -4.49 10.44
N VAL A 135 12.72 -4.80 11.73
CA VAL A 135 12.00 -5.95 12.29
C VAL A 135 11.08 -5.52 13.43
N LEU A 136 9.92 -6.15 13.49
CA LEU A 136 8.97 -6.04 14.59
C LEU A 136 9.22 -7.18 15.57
N VAL A 137 9.51 -6.84 16.82
CA VAL A 137 9.53 -7.80 17.94
C VAL A 137 8.21 -7.69 18.68
N ALA A 138 7.49 -8.79 18.83
CA ALA A 138 6.18 -8.83 19.46
C ALA A 138 6.05 -9.94 20.51
N GLN A 139 5.18 -9.73 21.47
CA GLN A 139 4.76 -10.74 22.44
C GLN A 139 4.10 -11.93 21.73
N LYS A 140 4.53 -13.16 22.04
CA LYS A 140 3.78 -14.35 21.63
C LYS A 140 2.56 -14.51 22.53
N LEU A 141 1.37 -14.53 21.93
CA LEU A 141 0.13 -14.79 22.66
C LEU A 141 -0.20 -16.29 22.73
N SER A 142 -0.85 -16.69 23.82
CA SER A 142 -1.52 -17.98 23.99
C SER A 142 -2.90 -17.91 23.34
N ILE A 143 -3.02 -18.47 22.14
CA ILE A 143 -4.16 -18.25 21.25
C ILE A 143 -5.15 -19.42 21.39
N LYS A 144 -6.39 -19.10 21.79
CA LYS A 144 -7.51 -20.03 21.83
C LYS A 144 -8.15 -20.19 20.46
N SER A 145 -8.31 -19.08 19.72
CA SER A 145 -8.87 -19.12 18.38
C SER A 145 -8.49 -17.89 17.54
N GLU A 146 -8.46 -18.05 16.22
CA GLU A 146 -8.06 -17.01 15.25
C GLU A 146 -9.22 -16.70 14.30
N ARG A 147 -9.43 -15.41 14.02
CA ARG A 147 -10.48 -14.89 13.15
C ARG A 147 -9.90 -13.92 12.13
N TYR A 148 -10.67 -13.66 11.09
CA TYR A 148 -10.34 -12.66 10.07
C TYR A 148 -11.43 -11.59 10.04
N LEU A 149 -11.02 -10.32 10.04
CA LEU A 149 -11.91 -9.18 9.81
C LEU A 149 -11.19 -8.14 8.96
N SER A 150 -11.85 -7.67 7.92
CA SER A 150 -11.39 -6.50 7.16
C SER A 150 -12.52 -5.55 6.82
N PHE A 151 -12.15 -4.28 6.62
CA PHE A 151 -12.96 -3.23 6.02
C PHE A 151 -12.26 -2.74 4.77
N THR A 152 -12.97 -2.63 3.66
CA THR A 152 -12.39 -2.18 2.39
C THR A 152 -13.37 -1.36 1.59
N LEU A 153 -12.87 -0.49 0.71
CA LEU A 153 -13.68 0.19 -0.28
C LEU A 153 -13.92 -0.75 -1.47
N ASP A 154 -15.15 -1.20 -1.63
CA ASP A 154 -15.56 -2.02 -2.74
C ASP A 154 -16.07 -1.16 -3.89
N ARG A 155 -15.43 -1.31 -5.05
CA ARG A 155 -15.81 -0.59 -6.27
C ARG A 155 -17.13 -1.08 -6.86
N GLY A 156 -17.50 -2.34 -6.63
CA GLY A 156 -18.73 -2.92 -7.17
C GLY A 156 -19.97 -2.31 -6.52
N SER A 157 -19.96 -2.18 -5.20
CA SER A 157 -21.01 -1.53 -4.42
C SER A 157 -20.87 0.00 -4.36
N GLY A 158 -19.68 0.54 -4.62
CA GLY A 158 -19.38 1.96 -4.46
C GLY A 158 -19.36 2.42 -3.00
N GLY A 159 -19.08 1.51 -2.06
CA GLY A 159 -19.17 1.75 -0.63
C GLY A 159 -18.16 0.97 0.20
N ILE A 160 -18.32 1.03 1.52
CA ILE A 160 -17.49 0.28 2.47
C ILE A 160 -18.08 -1.13 2.59
N VAL A 161 -17.22 -2.15 2.55
CA VAL A 161 -17.59 -3.54 2.77
C VAL A 161 -16.76 -4.10 3.92
N ALA A 162 -17.44 -4.75 4.85
CA ALA A 162 -16.83 -5.59 5.88
C ALA A 162 -16.77 -7.04 5.41
N ILE A 163 -15.61 -7.69 5.56
CA ILE A 163 -15.41 -9.10 5.26
C ILE A 163 -15.00 -9.80 6.55
N ALA A 164 -15.74 -10.83 6.96
CA ALA A 164 -15.50 -11.54 8.21
C ALA A 164 -15.59 -13.05 8.06
N THR A 165 -14.68 -13.78 8.72
CA THR A 165 -14.78 -15.23 8.83
C THR A 165 -14.22 -15.77 10.14
N LYS A 166 -14.77 -16.91 10.57
CA LYS A 166 -14.27 -17.65 11.73
C LYS A 166 -12.92 -18.35 11.51
N HIS A 167 -12.44 -18.39 10.26
CA HIS A 167 -11.21 -19.03 9.85
C HIS A 167 -10.10 -17.99 9.64
N GLY A 168 -9.46 -17.54 10.73
CA GLY A 168 -8.31 -16.63 10.67
C GLY A 168 -6.97 -17.35 10.46
N GLY A 169 -5.90 -16.58 10.26
CA GLY A 169 -4.51 -17.07 10.15
C GLY A 169 -4.12 -17.60 8.76
N GLY A 170 -5.10 -17.72 7.84
CA GLY A 170 -4.92 -18.20 6.46
C GLY A 170 -5.11 -17.11 5.40
N ASN A 171 -5.10 -17.53 4.13
CA ASN A 171 -5.44 -16.68 2.98
C ASN A 171 -6.97 -16.64 2.82
N VAL A 172 -7.58 -15.46 2.97
CA VAL A 172 -9.05 -15.32 2.95
C VAL A 172 -9.61 -15.56 1.54
N GLU A 173 -8.84 -15.27 0.50
CA GLU A 173 -9.26 -15.45 -0.89
C GLU A 173 -9.41 -16.94 -1.25
N GLU A 174 -8.51 -17.78 -0.75
CA GLU A 174 -8.61 -19.25 -0.85
C GLU A 174 -9.86 -19.77 -0.11
N ILE A 175 -10.15 -19.24 1.08
CA ILE A 175 -11.35 -19.61 1.86
C ILE A 175 -12.62 -19.16 1.11
N ALA A 176 -12.67 -17.94 0.59
CA ALA A 176 -13.81 -17.43 -0.16
C ALA A 176 -14.06 -18.24 -1.45
N HIS A 177 -13.00 -18.75 -2.10
CA HIS A 177 -13.14 -19.58 -3.29
C HIS A 177 -13.61 -21.00 -2.98
N GLN A 178 -13.06 -21.63 -1.94
CA GLN A 178 -13.39 -23.03 -1.58
C GLN A 178 -14.69 -23.15 -0.79
N HIS A 179 -14.97 -22.17 0.08
CA HIS A 179 -16.06 -22.15 1.04
C HIS A 179 -16.67 -20.75 1.13
N PRO A 180 -17.39 -20.27 0.09
CA PRO A 180 -17.94 -18.92 0.07
C PRO A 180 -18.87 -18.64 1.27
N ASP A 181 -19.64 -19.64 1.70
CA ASP A 181 -20.55 -19.51 2.86
C ASP A 181 -19.82 -19.31 4.20
N ALA A 182 -18.51 -19.59 4.26
CA ALA A 182 -17.69 -19.34 5.45
C ALA A 182 -17.29 -17.87 5.60
N VAL A 183 -17.50 -17.04 4.57
CA VAL A 183 -17.11 -15.63 4.52
C VAL A 183 -18.36 -14.77 4.45
N LEU A 184 -18.56 -13.92 5.46
CA LEU A 184 -19.60 -12.89 5.42
C LEU A 184 -19.03 -11.67 4.70
N THR A 185 -19.77 -11.17 3.71
CA THR A 185 -19.53 -9.90 3.06
C THR A 185 -20.71 -8.98 3.33
N LEU A 186 -20.46 -7.87 4.00
CA LEU A 186 -21.51 -6.97 4.50
C LEU A 186 -21.24 -5.54 4.05
N GLN A 187 -22.19 -4.94 3.34
CA GLN A 187 -22.10 -3.54 2.91
C GLN A 187 -22.45 -2.59 4.06
N ILE A 188 -21.65 -1.54 4.22
CA ILE A 188 -21.82 -0.50 5.22
C ILE A 188 -22.11 0.80 4.50
N SER A 189 -23.27 1.40 4.78
CA SER A 189 -23.63 2.69 4.22
C SER A 189 -22.72 3.80 4.77
N PRO A 190 -22.10 4.63 3.92
CA PRO A 190 -21.30 5.76 4.38
C PRO A 190 -22.09 6.80 5.18
N LEU A 191 -23.42 6.82 5.03
CA LEU A 191 -24.29 7.78 5.73
C LEU A 191 -24.59 7.37 7.16
N THR A 192 -24.80 6.07 7.40
CA THR A 192 -25.15 5.55 8.74
C THR A 192 -23.93 5.00 9.48
N GLY A 193 -22.88 4.64 8.75
CA GLY A 193 -21.74 3.91 9.25
C GLY A 193 -22.09 2.50 9.74
N LEU A 194 -21.21 1.92 10.53
CA LEU A 194 -21.40 0.61 11.13
C LEU A 194 -22.46 0.70 12.25
N THR A 195 -23.65 0.17 11.99
CA THR A 195 -24.75 0.19 12.97
C THR A 195 -24.64 -0.97 13.97
N PRO A 196 -25.36 -0.91 15.11
CA PRO A 196 -25.41 -2.02 16.07
C PRO A 196 -25.87 -3.33 15.42
N GLU A 197 -26.87 -3.30 14.53
CA GLU A 197 -27.39 -4.49 13.86
C GLU A 197 -26.34 -5.15 12.95
N LEU A 198 -25.59 -4.33 12.20
CA LEU A 198 -24.48 -4.82 11.37
C LEU A 198 -23.34 -5.37 12.23
N THR A 199 -23.07 -4.73 13.38
CA THR A 199 -22.07 -5.21 14.34
C THR A 199 -22.45 -6.58 14.88
N GLU A 200 -23.71 -6.82 15.24
CA GLU A 200 -24.19 -8.14 15.70
C GLU A 200 -24.01 -9.23 14.63
N LEU A 201 -24.26 -8.91 13.35
CA LEU A 201 -24.03 -9.84 12.24
C LEU A 201 -22.56 -10.22 12.11
N LEU A 202 -21.65 -9.24 12.22
CA LEU A 202 -20.21 -9.48 12.19
C LEU A 202 -19.77 -10.33 13.39
N VAL A 203 -20.21 -10.00 14.61
CA VAL A 203 -19.84 -10.76 15.82
C VAL A 203 -20.34 -12.21 15.72
N LYS A 204 -21.55 -12.43 15.22
CA LYS A 204 -22.10 -13.77 14.98
C LYS A 204 -21.24 -14.56 13.98
N GLN A 205 -20.87 -13.95 12.86
CA GLN A 205 -20.00 -14.61 11.87
C GLN A 205 -18.62 -14.94 12.44
N LEU A 206 -18.04 -14.01 13.19
CA LEU A 206 -16.75 -14.21 13.84
C LEU A 206 -16.83 -15.33 14.87
N SER A 207 -17.98 -15.63 15.48
CA SER A 207 -18.15 -16.81 16.35
C SER A 207 -17.06 -16.93 17.43
N PHE A 208 -16.83 -15.84 18.16
CA PHE A 208 -16.02 -15.82 19.38
C PHE A 208 -16.78 -16.47 20.54
N SER A 209 -16.10 -16.77 21.65
CA SER A 209 -16.80 -17.24 22.85
C SER A 209 -17.72 -16.17 23.45
N ASN A 210 -18.81 -16.61 24.07
CA ASN A 210 -19.81 -15.70 24.65
C ASN A 210 -19.22 -14.76 25.70
N GLU A 211 -18.16 -15.19 26.41
CA GLU A 211 -17.48 -14.43 27.47
C GLU A 211 -16.84 -13.13 26.98
N VAL A 212 -16.43 -13.09 25.70
CA VAL A 212 -15.73 -11.94 25.09
C VAL A 212 -16.62 -11.17 24.12
N THR A 213 -17.92 -11.50 23.99
CA THR A 213 -18.85 -10.89 23.02
C THR A 213 -18.81 -9.35 23.03
N GLU A 214 -18.94 -8.72 24.20
CA GLU A 214 -18.91 -7.26 24.33
C GLU A 214 -17.54 -6.67 23.99
N GLN A 215 -16.47 -7.43 24.23
CA GLN A 215 -15.11 -7.08 23.85
C GLN A 215 -14.97 -7.09 22.32
N VAL A 216 -15.52 -8.10 21.65
CA VAL A 216 -15.53 -8.22 20.19
C VAL A 216 -16.32 -7.07 19.57
N LYS A 217 -17.54 -6.78 20.04
CA LYS A 217 -18.35 -5.64 19.54
C LYS A 217 -17.58 -4.33 19.61
N LYS A 218 -16.96 -4.06 20.76
CA LYS A 218 -16.12 -2.88 20.94
C LYS A 218 -14.94 -2.87 19.96
N THR A 219 -14.23 -3.99 19.81
CA THR A 219 -13.08 -4.07 18.89
C THR A 219 -13.49 -3.91 17.43
N VAL A 220 -14.61 -4.49 17.00
CA VAL A 220 -15.15 -4.32 15.65
C VAL A 220 -15.45 -2.84 15.37
N GLN A 221 -16.11 -2.14 16.31
CA GLN A 221 -16.38 -0.71 16.19
C GLN A 221 -15.09 0.11 16.12
N GLN A 222 -14.13 -0.16 17.01
CA GLN A 222 -12.84 0.56 17.02
C GLN A 222 -12.03 0.35 15.73
N LEU A 223 -12.10 -0.84 15.13
CA LEU A 223 -11.48 -1.12 13.83
C LEU A 223 -12.16 -0.34 12.71
N TYR A 224 -13.49 -0.32 12.68
CA TYR A 224 -14.25 0.49 11.71
C TYR A 224 -13.94 1.99 11.85
N ASP A 225 -13.96 2.51 13.08
CA ASP A 225 -13.64 3.92 13.35
C ASP A 225 -12.20 4.25 12.94
N THR A 226 -11.26 3.31 13.15
CA THR A 226 -9.88 3.46 12.69
C THR A 226 -9.80 3.53 11.17
N PHE A 227 -10.49 2.63 10.46
CA PHE A 227 -10.55 2.61 9.00
C PHE A 227 -11.07 3.95 8.45
N VAL A 228 -12.18 4.46 8.99
CA VAL A 228 -12.75 5.74 8.55
C VAL A 228 -11.84 6.92 8.91
N LYS A 229 -11.36 6.99 10.16
CA LYS A 229 -10.52 8.11 10.65
C LYS A 229 -9.19 8.23 9.92
N SER A 230 -8.64 7.11 9.44
CA SER A 230 -7.37 7.07 8.72
C SER A 230 -7.50 7.31 7.21
N ASP A 231 -8.72 7.55 6.69
CA ASP A 231 -8.98 7.55 5.24
C ASP A 231 -8.51 6.23 4.58
N GLY A 232 -8.79 5.10 5.25
CA GLY A 232 -8.43 3.77 4.80
C GLY A 232 -9.15 3.37 3.52
N THR A 233 -8.42 2.71 2.62
CA THR A 233 -9.00 1.96 1.49
C THR A 233 -9.06 0.46 1.79
N LEU A 234 -8.20 0.00 2.71
CA LEU A 234 -8.23 -1.33 3.31
C LEU A 234 -7.73 -1.25 4.75
N LEU A 235 -8.46 -1.85 5.70
CA LEU A 235 -7.94 -2.26 7.00
C LEU A 235 -8.23 -3.75 7.16
N GLU A 236 -7.19 -4.56 7.25
CA GLU A 236 -7.29 -6.01 7.45
C GLU A 236 -6.59 -6.40 8.75
N VAL A 237 -7.27 -7.19 9.58
CA VAL A 237 -6.71 -7.81 10.79
C VAL A 237 -6.75 -9.31 10.61
N ASN A 238 -5.57 -9.93 10.50
CA ASN A 238 -5.42 -11.35 10.26
C ASN A 238 -4.16 -11.91 10.94
N PRO A 239 -4.25 -12.50 12.16
CA PRO A 239 -5.49 -12.85 12.85
C PRO A 239 -5.98 -11.81 13.87
N LEU A 240 -7.30 -11.73 14.04
CA LEU A 240 -7.96 -11.23 15.24
C LEU A 240 -8.15 -12.43 16.20
N VAL A 241 -7.54 -12.40 17.39
CA VAL A 241 -7.43 -13.58 18.24
C VAL A 241 -8.26 -13.48 19.51
N GLU A 242 -8.73 -14.62 19.99
CA GLU A 242 -9.14 -14.83 21.38
C GLU A 242 -7.99 -15.51 22.12
N THR A 243 -7.56 -14.96 23.25
CA THR A 243 -6.52 -15.58 24.08
C THR A 243 -7.12 -16.57 25.07
N HIS A 244 -6.30 -17.53 25.50
CA HIS A 244 -6.59 -18.24 26.74
C HIS A 244 -6.58 -17.24 27.92
N SER A 245 -7.36 -17.55 28.94
CA SER A 245 -7.36 -16.86 30.23
C SER A 245 -6.10 -17.22 31.00
N ASP A 246 -4.95 -16.66 30.62
CA ASP A 246 -3.67 -16.96 31.28
C ASP A 246 -3.37 -15.98 32.43
N VAL A 247 -2.84 -16.55 33.50
CA VAL A 247 -2.61 -15.96 34.83
C VAL A 247 -1.63 -14.77 34.78
N LYS A 248 -2.06 -13.64 35.37
CA LYS A 248 -1.31 -12.40 35.69
C LYS A 248 -0.91 -11.49 34.53
N SER A 249 -1.88 -10.72 34.01
CA SER A 249 -1.60 -9.36 33.56
C SER A 249 -1.56 -8.41 34.77
N SER A 250 -0.42 -7.76 35.00
CA SER A 250 -0.26 -6.67 35.97
C SER A 250 -1.24 -5.51 35.67
N PRO A 251 -1.71 -4.77 36.68
CA PRO A 251 -2.74 -3.75 36.50
C PRO A 251 -2.17 -2.55 35.73
N THR A 252 -2.87 -2.15 34.67
CA THR A 252 -2.80 -0.79 34.13
C THR A 252 -2.99 0.22 35.26
N GLN A 253 -2.02 1.11 35.44
CA GLN A 253 -2.09 2.22 36.39
C GLN A 253 -3.29 3.11 36.04
N SER A 254 -4.37 3.00 36.80
CA SER A 254 -5.37 4.04 36.92
C SER A 254 -4.91 5.06 37.95
N VAL A 255 -4.85 6.32 37.53
CA VAL A 255 -4.58 7.49 38.36
C VAL A 255 -5.55 7.52 39.54
N GLU A 256 -5.01 7.54 40.76
CA GLU A 256 -5.76 7.70 42.00
C GLU A 256 -6.27 9.13 42.15
N SER A 257 -7.55 9.27 42.53
CA SER A 257 -7.99 10.31 43.44
C SER A 257 -9.06 9.77 44.39
N SER A 258 -8.79 10.01 45.66
CA SER A 258 -9.38 9.52 46.91
C SER A 258 -10.88 9.75 47.14
N ALA A 259 -11.56 8.76 47.73
CA ALA A 259 -12.44 8.93 48.91
C ALA A 259 -12.92 7.56 49.48
N ASN A 260 -12.96 7.47 50.82
CA ASN A 260 -13.23 6.30 51.66
C ASN A 260 -14.61 5.65 51.49
N SER A 261 -14.69 4.32 51.61
CA SER A 261 -15.36 3.62 52.73
C SER A 261 -15.46 2.10 52.48
N SER A 262 -15.37 1.39 53.60
CA SER A 262 -15.28 -0.06 53.78
C SER A 262 -16.47 -0.87 53.25
N VAL A 263 -16.20 -1.80 52.33
CA VAL A 263 -16.94 -3.07 52.17
C VAL A 263 -15.94 -4.16 51.80
N GLU A 264 -15.62 -5.04 52.76
CA GLU A 264 -15.03 -6.34 52.45
C GLU A 264 -16.04 -7.15 51.65
N SER A 265 -15.89 -7.13 50.33
CA SER A 265 -16.49 -8.11 49.45
C SER A 265 -15.37 -8.75 48.64
N SER A 266 -15.31 -10.07 48.71
CA SER A 266 -14.29 -10.90 48.09
C SER A 266 -14.35 -10.76 46.57
N VAL A 267 -13.60 -9.80 46.00
CA VAL A 267 -13.43 -9.66 44.56
C VAL A 267 -12.58 -10.84 44.07
N LYS A 268 -13.23 -11.93 43.66
CA LYS A 268 -12.63 -12.95 42.80
C LYS A 268 -12.16 -12.25 41.52
N SER A 269 -10.86 -11.97 41.40
CA SER A 269 -10.28 -11.47 40.14
C SER A 269 -10.38 -12.60 39.10
N SER A 270 -11.50 -12.61 38.39
CA SER A 270 -11.78 -13.59 37.35
C SER A 270 -10.85 -13.25 36.18
N VAL A 271 -9.88 -14.13 35.92
CA VAL A 271 -8.94 -14.01 34.79
C VAL A 271 -9.76 -14.10 33.49
N LYS A 272 -9.88 -12.99 32.75
CA LYS A 272 -10.73 -12.92 31.54
C LYS A 272 -9.91 -13.16 30.28
N SER A 273 -10.42 -14.00 29.37
CA SER A 273 -9.95 -14.07 27.99
C SER A 273 -10.00 -12.70 27.32
N ASN A 274 -9.08 -12.46 26.38
CA ASN A 274 -8.97 -11.19 25.67
C ASN A 274 -9.09 -11.36 24.15
N VAL A 275 -9.68 -10.36 23.51
CA VAL A 275 -9.71 -10.17 22.05
C VAL A 275 -8.62 -9.18 21.68
N MET A 276 -7.72 -9.58 20.78
CA MET A 276 -6.55 -8.79 20.37
C MET A 276 -6.30 -8.89 18.87
N ALA A 277 -5.90 -7.79 18.23
CA ALA A 277 -5.45 -7.78 16.84
C ALA A 277 -3.93 -8.08 16.80
N CYS A 278 -3.54 -9.21 16.20
CA CYS A 278 -2.15 -9.69 16.19
C CYS A 278 -1.33 -9.29 14.97
N ASP A 279 -2.03 -8.87 13.91
CA ASP A 279 -1.45 -8.35 12.67
C ASP A 279 -2.44 -7.31 12.12
N ALA A 280 -1.90 -6.32 11.41
CA ALA A 280 -2.68 -5.26 10.82
C ALA A 280 -2.07 -4.84 9.48
N LYS A 281 -2.88 -4.90 8.43
CA LYS A 281 -2.56 -4.32 7.12
C LYS A 281 -3.50 -3.16 6.88
N LEU A 282 -2.95 -1.95 6.91
CA LEU A 282 -3.68 -0.71 6.64
C LEU A 282 -3.15 -0.11 5.33
N ILE A 283 -4.07 0.20 4.42
CA ILE A 283 -3.80 0.92 3.18
C ILE A 283 -4.63 2.20 3.22
N VAL A 284 -4.00 3.33 2.97
CA VAL A 284 -4.61 4.67 3.08
C VAL A 284 -4.73 5.32 1.70
N ASP A 285 -5.77 6.14 1.52
CA ASP A 285 -5.93 6.93 0.30
C ASP A 285 -4.86 8.04 0.22
N ASP A 286 -3.99 7.95 -0.78
CA ASP A 286 -3.00 8.98 -1.12
C ASP A 286 -3.60 10.37 -1.33
N ASN A 287 -4.83 10.43 -1.83
CA ASN A 287 -5.51 11.70 -2.03
C ASN A 287 -5.87 12.37 -0.71
N ALA A 288 -5.92 11.63 0.40
CA ALA A 288 -6.16 12.15 1.74
C ALA A 288 -4.89 12.70 2.42
N LYS A 289 -3.71 12.64 1.78
CA LYS A 289 -2.44 13.13 2.36
C LYS A 289 -2.53 14.53 2.97
N TYR A 290 -3.29 15.43 2.35
CA TYR A 290 -3.45 16.82 2.82
C TYR A 290 -4.11 16.94 4.20
N ARG A 291 -4.87 15.93 4.63
CA ARG A 291 -5.56 15.87 5.93
C ARG A 291 -5.08 14.73 6.84
N GLN A 292 -4.12 13.95 6.37
CA GLN A 292 -3.53 12.80 7.08
C GLN A 292 -2.01 12.97 7.24
N SER A 293 -1.50 14.20 7.39
CA SER A 293 -0.06 14.47 7.37
C SER A 293 0.74 13.62 8.38
N GLU A 294 0.27 13.52 9.63
CA GLU A 294 0.93 12.69 10.66
C GLU A 294 1.11 11.24 10.20
N LEU A 295 0.10 10.65 9.57
CA LEU A 295 0.15 9.27 9.10
C LEU A 295 1.13 9.07 7.95
N PHE A 296 1.17 10.01 7.01
CA PHE A 296 2.10 9.99 5.89
C PHE A 296 3.54 10.26 6.35
N ASP A 297 3.74 11.08 7.37
CA ASP A 297 5.05 11.38 7.95
C ASP A 297 5.60 10.20 8.77
N MET A 298 4.72 9.42 9.40
CA MET A 298 5.10 8.21 10.11
C MET A 298 5.52 7.05 9.19
N THR A 299 5.06 7.04 7.94
CA THR A 299 5.22 5.90 7.04
C THR A 299 6.44 6.05 6.13
N PRO A 300 7.49 5.23 6.31
CA PRO A 300 8.64 5.28 5.43
C PRO A 300 8.21 4.82 4.03
N VAL A 301 8.37 5.71 3.06
CA VAL A 301 8.06 5.42 1.67
C VAL A 301 9.23 4.69 1.05
N ILE A 302 9.14 3.36 0.97
CA ILE A 302 10.15 2.55 0.27
C ILE A 302 9.93 2.71 -1.23
N ARG A 303 10.81 3.47 -1.87
CA ARG A 303 10.86 3.71 -3.31
C ARG A 303 12.27 3.46 -3.81
N THR A 304 12.40 3.10 -5.09
CA THR A 304 13.72 3.18 -5.72
C THR A 304 14.12 4.65 -5.86
N LYS A 305 15.42 4.92 -6.02
CA LYS A 305 15.92 6.28 -6.23
C LYS A 305 15.19 6.97 -7.40
N GLU A 306 14.94 6.22 -8.47
CA GLU A 306 14.25 6.67 -9.67
C GLU A 306 12.79 7.01 -9.40
N GLU A 307 12.07 6.17 -8.63
CA GLU A 307 10.69 6.43 -8.23
C GLU A 307 10.57 7.66 -7.31
N GLU A 308 11.55 7.88 -6.42
CA GLU A 308 11.57 9.05 -5.55
C GLU A 308 11.86 10.34 -6.35
N GLU A 309 12.84 10.30 -7.26
CA GLU A 309 13.14 11.42 -8.15
C GLU A 309 11.97 11.77 -9.08
N ALA A 310 11.25 10.75 -9.57
CA ALA A 310 10.03 10.93 -10.36
C ALA A 310 8.93 11.63 -9.56
N ASP A 311 8.63 11.17 -8.34
CA ASP A 311 7.58 11.77 -7.51
C ASP A 311 7.88 13.24 -7.17
N ARG A 312 9.14 13.58 -6.88
CA ARG A 312 9.56 14.98 -6.66
C ARG A 312 9.34 15.86 -7.89
N ALA A 313 9.43 15.30 -9.09
CA ALA A 313 9.16 15.98 -10.35
C ALA A 313 7.67 15.93 -10.78
N GLY A 314 6.80 15.32 -9.96
CA GLY A 314 5.38 15.15 -10.28
C GLY A 314 5.10 14.10 -11.36
N LEU A 315 6.03 13.16 -11.58
CA LEU A 315 5.91 12.07 -12.55
C LEU A 315 5.35 10.81 -11.90
N ASN A 316 4.49 10.08 -12.60
CA ASN A 316 4.06 8.75 -12.17
C ASN A 316 4.98 7.70 -12.80
N TYR A 317 5.96 7.21 -12.05
CA TYR A 317 6.95 6.25 -12.51
C TYR A 317 6.88 4.93 -11.74
N ILE A 318 7.06 3.81 -12.45
CA ILE A 318 7.25 2.48 -11.90
C ILE A 318 8.36 1.78 -12.66
N SER A 319 9.38 1.29 -11.96
CA SER A 319 10.43 0.46 -12.57
C SER A 319 9.90 -0.96 -12.83
N LEU A 320 10.17 -1.50 -14.01
CA LEU A 320 9.83 -2.85 -14.44
C LEU A 320 11.08 -3.60 -14.89
N ASP A 321 10.96 -4.90 -15.16
CA ASP A 321 12.09 -5.73 -15.61
C ASP A 321 12.05 -5.95 -17.14
N GLY A 322 12.43 -4.91 -17.87
CA GLY A 322 12.44 -4.90 -19.32
C GLY A 322 13.52 -4.02 -19.92
N ASN A 323 13.51 -3.92 -21.25
CA ASN A 323 14.53 -3.23 -22.05
C ASN A 323 13.97 -2.13 -22.96
N VAL A 324 12.64 -1.99 -23.06
CA VAL A 324 11.98 -0.91 -23.79
C VAL A 324 11.51 0.14 -22.81
N ALA A 325 12.25 1.25 -22.68
CA ALA A 325 11.83 2.33 -21.80
C ALA A 325 10.74 3.17 -22.46
N CYS A 326 9.80 3.68 -21.67
CA CYS A 326 8.61 4.36 -22.18
C CYS A 326 8.47 5.76 -21.57
N ILE A 327 8.10 6.75 -22.39
CA ILE A 327 7.59 8.06 -21.95
C ILE A 327 6.25 8.28 -22.65
N VAL A 328 5.18 8.38 -21.86
CA VAL A 328 3.81 8.46 -22.37
C VAL A 328 3.03 9.52 -21.60
N ASN A 329 2.03 10.15 -22.23
CA ASN A 329 1.08 11.02 -21.53
C ASN A 329 -0.27 10.31 -21.30
N GLY A 330 -0.68 10.24 -20.05
CA GLY A 330 -1.90 9.57 -19.59
C GLY A 330 -1.70 8.10 -19.22
N ALA A 331 -2.07 7.75 -17.99
CA ALA A 331 -1.94 6.40 -17.44
C ALA A 331 -2.56 5.29 -18.33
N GLY A 332 -3.72 5.53 -18.94
CA GLY A 332 -4.36 4.55 -19.82
C GLY A 332 -3.54 4.26 -21.09
N LEU A 333 -2.97 5.29 -21.70
CA LEU A 333 -2.11 5.14 -22.88
C LEU A 333 -0.78 4.48 -22.49
N ALA A 334 -0.25 4.79 -21.30
CA ALA A 334 0.97 4.18 -20.78
C ALA A 334 0.77 2.65 -20.59
N MET A 335 -0.34 2.23 -19.98
CA MET A 335 -0.69 0.80 -19.85
C MET A 335 -0.83 0.12 -21.23
N ALA A 336 -1.62 0.71 -22.14
CA ALA A 336 -1.79 0.15 -23.48
C ALA A 336 -0.46 0.05 -24.26
N THR A 337 0.47 0.98 -24.03
CA THR A 337 1.81 0.95 -24.67
C THR A 337 2.61 -0.24 -24.16
N MET A 338 2.61 -0.51 -22.86
CA MET A 338 3.28 -1.68 -22.28
C MET A 338 2.66 -2.99 -22.78
N ASP A 339 1.33 -3.06 -22.84
CA ASP A 339 0.62 -4.25 -23.33
C ASP A 339 0.97 -4.53 -24.80
N LEU A 340 1.07 -3.50 -25.63
CA LEU A 340 1.42 -3.65 -27.04
C LEU A 340 2.90 -3.99 -27.25
N ILE A 341 3.80 -3.46 -26.41
CA ILE A 341 5.20 -3.92 -26.37
C ILE A 341 5.26 -5.42 -26.05
N GLN A 342 4.50 -5.86 -25.04
CA GLN A 342 4.45 -7.27 -24.63
C GLN A 342 3.82 -8.15 -25.72
N HIS A 343 2.79 -7.66 -26.42
CA HIS A 343 2.17 -8.33 -27.55
C HIS A 343 3.16 -8.61 -28.69
N HIS A 344 4.05 -7.65 -28.97
CA HIS A 344 5.13 -7.80 -29.95
C HIS A 344 6.35 -8.59 -29.44
N GLY A 345 6.26 -9.17 -28.24
CA GLY A 345 7.32 -10.02 -27.64
C GLY A 345 8.44 -9.25 -26.93
N GLY A 346 8.29 -7.93 -26.75
CA GLY A 346 9.21 -7.12 -25.97
C GLY A 346 8.86 -7.08 -24.47
N LYS A 347 9.67 -6.36 -23.69
CA LYS A 347 9.41 -6.10 -22.27
C LYS A 347 9.61 -4.63 -21.96
N ALA A 348 8.57 -3.98 -21.44
CA ALA A 348 8.66 -2.59 -20.98
C ALA A 348 9.60 -2.50 -19.76
N ALA A 349 10.55 -1.55 -19.80
CA ALA A 349 11.50 -1.30 -18.70
C ALA A 349 10.86 -0.47 -17.58
N ASN A 350 9.80 0.28 -17.89
CA ASN A 350 9.12 1.12 -16.93
C ASN A 350 7.68 1.43 -17.36
N PHE A 351 6.86 1.81 -16.39
CA PHE A 351 5.68 2.65 -16.60
C PHE A 351 6.08 4.10 -16.30
N LEU A 352 5.73 5.05 -17.17
CA LEU A 352 5.94 6.48 -16.93
C LEU A 352 4.87 7.31 -17.62
N ASP A 353 4.06 7.97 -16.80
CA ASP A 353 3.07 8.96 -17.23
C ASP A 353 3.56 10.37 -16.86
N VAL A 354 3.84 11.19 -17.89
CA VAL A 354 4.26 12.60 -17.74
C VAL A 354 3.09 13.58 -17.57
N GLY A 355 1.85 13.09 -17.66
CA GLY A 355 0.63 13.87 -17.57
C GLY A 355 0.34 14.73 -18.82
N GLY A 356 -0.83 15.38 -18.81
CA GLY A 356 -1.29 16.22 -19.92
C GLY A 356 -0.78 17.67 -19.92
N ASN A 357 -0.01 18.10 -18.92
CA ASN A 357 0.53 19.47 -18.79
C ASN A 357 2.03 19.44 -18.45
N SER A 358 2.78 18.46 -18.98
CA SER A 358 4.20 18.31 -18.71
C SER A 358 5.00 19.57 -19.09
N THR A 359 5.79 20.11 -18.16
CA THR A 359 6.70 21.23 -18.44
C THR A 359 8.03 20.72 -19.02
N PRO A 360 8.87 21.59 -19.61
CA PRO A 360 10.22 21.20 -20.07
C PRO A 360 11.07 20.56 -18.97
N GLU A 361 10.95 21.03 -17.73
CA GLU A 361 11.68 20.51 -16.57
C GLU A 361 11.22 19.09 -16.22
N THR A 362 9.90 18.86 -16.18
CA THR A 362 9.31 17.54 -15.95
C THR A 362 9.77 16.53 -17.01
N LEU A 363 9.82 16.95 -18.29
CA LEU A 363 10.28 16.11 -19.39
C LEU A 363 11.79 15.84 -19.32
N SER A 364 12.60 16.85 -18.97
CA SER A 364 14.03 16.66 -18.74
C SER A 364 14.28 15.62 -17.67
N LYS A 365 13.53 15.67 -16.57
CA LYS A 365 13.68 14.71 -15.48
C LYS A 365 13.24 13.30 -15.88
N ALA A 366 12.15 13.17 -16.64
CA ALA A 366 11.71 11.91 -17.22
C ALA A 366 12.80 11.26 -18.09
N LEU A 367 13.45 12.05 -18.94
CA LEU A 367 14.54 11.60 -19.80
C LEU A 367 15.78 11.17 -19.01
N GLU A 368 16.18 11.93 -17.99
CA GLU A 368 17.29 11.56 -17.09
C GLU A 368 17.03 10.21 -16.42
N ILE A 369 15.83 10.02 -15.85
CA ILE A 369 15.44 8.79 -15.16
C ILE A 369 15.53 7.60 -16.11
N VAL A 370 14.91 7.70 -17.28
CA VAL A 370 14.90 6.61 -18.27
C VAL A 370 16.30 6.30 -18.79
N ASN A 371 17.12 7.31 -19.10
CA ASN A 371 18.47 7.08 -19.62
C ASN A 371 19.45 6.58 -18.54
N SER A 372 19.12 6.74 -17.26
CA SER A 372 19.93 6.18 -16.17
C SER A 372 19.75 4.66 -16.01
N ASP A 373 18.64 4.09 -16.51
CA ASP A 373 18.41 2.64 -16.47
C ASP A 373 19.28 1.93 -17.51
N LEU A 374 20.31 1.23 -17.02
CA LEU A 374 21.26 0.50 -17.87
C LEU A 374 20.61 -0.66 -18.65
N ARG A 375 19.44 -1.16 -18.21
CA ARG A 375 18.69 -2.23 -18.87
C ARG A 375 17.95 -1.73 -20.11
N ALA A 376 17.60 -0.44 -20.15
CA ALA A 376 16.91 0.16 -21.27
C ALA A 376 17.83 0.20 -22.49
N LYS A 377 17.38 -0.38 -23.61
CA LYS A 377 18.09 -0.43 -24.88
C LYS A 377 17.52 0.51 -25.94
N VAL A 378 16.27 0.92 -25.75
CA VAL A 378 15.53 1.83 -26.62
C VAL A 378 14.60 2.69 -25.76
N LEU A 379 14.35 3.92 -26.19
CA LEU A 379 13.30 4.78 -25.64
C LEU A 379 12.13 4.86 -26.64
N LEU A 380 10.96 4.44 -26.20
CA LEU A 380 9.69 4.66 -26.88
C LEU A 380 9.01 5.90 -26.30
N VAL A 381 8.73 6.90 -27.14
CA VAL A 381 7.95 8.09 -26.79
C VAL A 381 6.62 8.03 -27.50
N ASN A 382 5.51 8.00 -26.77
CA ASN A 382 4.17 7.95 -27.34
C ASN A 382 3.30 9.06 -26.73
N ILE A 383 3.15 10.16 -27.46
CA ILE A 383 2.38 11.32 -27.01
C ILE A 383 1.18 11.53 -27.93
N VAL A 384 0.00 11.51 -27.33
CA VAL A 384 -1.24 11.90 -28.01
C VAL A 384 -1.66 13.28 -27.50
N GLY A 385 -1.49 14.26 -28.37
CA GLY A 385 -1.84 15.65 -28.18
C GLY A 385 -3.35 15.86 -28.24
N GLY A 386 -3.84 16.59 -27.25
CA GLY A 386 -5.14 17.25 -27.23
C GLY A 386 -4.92 18.70 -26.84
N ILE A 387 -4.87 18.95 -25.52
CA ILE A 387 -4.44 20.23 -24.94
C ILE A 387 -2.93 20.44 -25.15
N VAL A 388 -2.14 19.36 -25.11
CA VAL A 388 -0.70 19.41 -25.41
C VAL A 388 -0.47 19.62 -26.90
N ARG A 389 0.35 20.62 -27.26
CA ARG A 389 0.82 20.81 -28.63
C ARG A 389 2.09 20.00 -28.88
N CYS A 390 2.09 19.19 -29.93
CA CYS A 390 3.19 18.28 -30.23
C CYS A 390 4.50 19.02 -30.58
N ASP A 391 4.40 20.21 -31.20
CA ASP A 391 5.57 21.03 -31.53
C ASP A 391 6.31 21.50 -30.28
N LYS A 392 5.56 21.94 -29.26
CA LYS A 392 6.14 22.31 -27.95
C LYS A 392 6.77 21.13 -27.23
N PHE A 393 6.11 19.97 -27.26
CA PHE A 393 6.72 18.75 -26.73
C PHE A 393 8.03 18.43 -27.44
N ALA A 394 8.08 18.49 -28.78
CA ALA A 394 9.27 18.22 -29.55
C ALA A 394 10.41 19.23 -29.28
N GLU A 395 10.10 20.53 -29.17
CA GLU A 395 11.07 21.56 -28.76
C GLU A 395 11.73 21.18 -27.41
N SER A 396 10.91 20.90 -26.40
CA SER A 396 11.39 20.54 -25.05
C SER A 396 12.15 19.20 -25.05
N PHE A 397 11.69 18.23 -25.83
CA PHE A 397 12.35 16.94 -25.98
C PHE A 397 13.75 17.09 -26.57
N VAL A 398 13.88 17.90 -27.63
CA VAL A 398 15.17 18.16 -28.29
C VAL A 398 16.12 18.89 -27.35
N GLU A 399 15.63 19.89 -26.61
CA GLU A 399 16.45 20.62 -25.65
C GLU A 399 16.94 19.73 -24.50
N ALA A 400 16.04 18.94 -23.92
CA ALA A 400 16.38 18.02 -22.83
C ALA A 400 17.36 16.94 -23.29
N SER A 401 17.18 16.39 -24.50
CA SER A 401 18.04 15.34 -25.05
C SER A 401 19.50 15.78 -25.23
N LYS A 402 19.75 17.07 -25.48
CA LYS A 402 21.11 17.63 -25.58
C LYS A 402 21.88 17.61 -24.26
N LYS A 403 21.19 17.53 -23.12
CA LYS A 403 21.77 17.55 -21.77
C LYS A 403 22.11 16.15 -21.26
N LEU A 404 21.72 15.09 -21.98
CA LEU A 404 21.89 13.71 -21.55
C LEU A 404 23.32 13.21 -21.81
N SER A 405 23.88 12.49 -20.84
CA SER A 405 25.20 11.84 -20.95
C SER A 405 25.16 10.54 -21.76
N ARG A 406 24.03 9.84 -21.75
CA ARG A 406 23.73 8.65 -22.55
C ARG A 406 22.51 8.94 -23.41
N GLN A 407 22.55 8.56 -24.68
CA GLN A 407 21.42 8.66 -25.60
C GLN A 407 21.00 7.27 -26.05
N LEU A 408 19.81 6.85 -25.63
CA LEU A 408 19.16 5.65 -26.18
C LEU A 408 18.69 5.92 -27.61
N PRO A 409 18.68 4.92 -28.51
CA PRO A 409 17.89 4.96 -29.73
C PRO A 409 16.44 5.29 -29.41
N VAL A 410 15.83 6.21 -30.16
CA VAL A 410 14.47 6.70 -29.86
C VAL A 410 13.49 6.28 -30.95
N VAL A 411 12.34 5.73 -30.56
CA VAL A 411 11.18 5.54 -31.44
C VAL A 411 10.06 6.46 -30.94
N ILE A 412 9.63 7.39 -31.77
CA ILE A 412 8.73 8.48 -31.37
C ILE A 412 7.44 8.40 -32.17
N ARG A 413 6.31 8.48 -31.47
CA ARG A 413 4.98 8.76 -32.02
C ARG A 413 4.41 10.01 -31.37
N LEU A 414 4.20 11.05 -32.18
CA LEU A 414 3.47 12.25 -31.79
C LEU A 414 2.19 12.36 -32.65
N GLN A 415 1.03 12.39 -32.01
CA GLN A 415 -0.27 12.50 -32.68
C GLN A 415 -1.07 13.69 -32.15
N GLY A 416 -1.90 14.33 -32.98
CA GLY A 416 -2.75 15.46 -32.57
C GLY A 416 -2.22 16.85 -32.95
N THR A 417 -2.51 17.86 -32.12
CA THR A 417 -2.28 19.28 -32.43
C THR A 417 -0.83 19.55 -32.83
N ARG A 418 -0.61 20.04 -34.06
CA ARG A 418 0.70 20.37 -34.66
C ARG A 418 1.70 19.20 -34.75
N ALA A 419 1.24 17.95 -34.84
CA ALA A 419 2.11 16.78 -35.00
C ALA A 419 3.07 16.87 -36.20
N GLU A 420 2.58 17.34 -37.36
CA GLU A 420 3.43 17.53 -38.55
C GLU A 420 4.54 18.57 -38.34
N SER A 421 4.27 19.65 -37.59
CA SER A 421 5.30 20.63 -37.23
C SER A 421 6.35 20.00 -36.30
N ALA A 422 5.91 19.16 -35.35
CA ALA A 422 6.78 18.44 -34.44
C ALA A 422 7.71 17.47 -35.18
N LYS A 423 7.18 16.73 -36.17
CA LYS A 423 7.95 15.83 -37.02
C LYS A 423 9.05 16.57 -37.78
N LYS A 424 8.75 17.74 -38.36
CA LYS A 424 9.75 18.57 -39.04
C LYS A 424 10.85 19.01 -38.08
N LEU A 425 10.49 19.48 -36.89
CA LEU A 425 11.43 19.91 -35.86
C LEU A 425 12.36 18.77 -35.41
N LEU A 426 11.80 17.57 -35.20
CA LEU A 426 12.59 16.37 -34.86
C LEU A 426 13.54 15.98 -35.99
N ASN A 427 13.10 16.01 -37.26
CA ASN A 427 13.96 15.72 -38.41
C ASN A 427 15.09 16.73 -38.61
N GLU A 428 14.85 17.99 -38.26
CA GLU A 428 15.87 19.06 -38.26
C GLU A 428 16.80 18.96 -37.04
N SER A 429 16.47 18.12 -36.06
CA SER A 429 17.32 17.86 -34.90
C SER A 429 18.37 16.78 -35.21
N ASN A 430 19.57 16.92 -34.64
CA ASN A 430 20.63 15.91 -34.73
C ASN A 430 20.42 14.71 -33.79
N ILE A 431 19.16 14.39 -33.43
CA ILE A 431 18.84 13.28 -32.53
C ILE A 431 18.49 12.06 -33.39
N PRO A 432 19.22 10.93 -33.27
CA PRO A 432 18.86 9.70 -33.94
C PRO A 432 17.50 9.19 -33.43
N HIS A 433 16.48 9.24 -34.30
CA HIS A 433 15.12 8.82 -33.94
C HIS A 433 14.41 8.16 -35.14
N LEU A 434 13.45 7.29 -34.84
CA LEU A 434 12.50 6.74 -35.79
C LEU A 434 11.11 7.32 -35.49
N PHE A 435 10.56 8.09 -36.43
CA PHE A 435 9.21 8.65 -36.28
C PHE A 435 8.16 7.70 -36.85
N CYS A 436 7.22 7.27 -36.01
CA CYS A 436 6.09 6.40 -36.35
C CYS A 436 4.76 7.16 -36.25
N THR A 437 3.84 6.89 -37.17
CA THR A 437 2.51 7.53 -37.18
C THR A 437 1.46 6.72 -36.42
N ASP A 438 1.48 5.41 -36.55
CA ASP A 438 0.52 4.50 -35.93
C ASP A 438 1.05 3.89 -34.62
N PHE A 439 0.13 3.44 -33.79
CA PHE A 439 0.47 2.93 -32.46
C PHE A 439 1.12 1.54 -32.52
N ASP A 440 0.76 0.73 -33.50
CA ASP A 440 1.33 -0.60 -33.65
C ASP A 440 2.80 -0.55 -34.08
N SER A 441 3.10 0.26 -35.09
CA SER A 441 4.45 0.40 -35.63
C SER A 441 5.44 1.00 -34.64
N VAL A 442 5.03 1.96 -33.80
CA VAL A 442 5.93 2.54 -32.78
C VAL A 442 6.34 1.49 -31.75
N CYS A 443 5.41 0.65 -31.30
CA CYS A 443 5.68 -0.43 -30.35
C CYS A 443 6.52 -1.54 -31.01
N LYS A 444 6.11 -2.01 -32.19
CA LYS A 444 6.84 -3.04 -32.93
C LYS A 444 8.29 -2.63 -33.23
N SER A 445 8.50 -1.42 -33.74
CA SER A 445 9.85 -0.93 -34.09
C SER A 445 10.72 -0.78 -32.85
N ALA A 446 10.16 -0.33 -31.72
CA ALA A 446 10.90 -0.27 -30.46
C ALA A 446 11.35 -1.67 -30.02
N VAL A 447 10.48 -2.67 -30.10
CA VAL A 447 10.84 -4.06 -29.76
C VAL A 447 11.93 -4.61 -30.69
N GLU A 448 11.82 -4.38 -31.99
CA GLU A 448 12.85 -4.80 -32.96
C GLU A 448 14.23 -4.19 -32.64
N ILE A 449 14.26 -2.89 -32.33
CA ILE A 449 15.51 -2.19 -31.95
C ILE A 449 16.06 -2.71 -30.61
N ALA A 450 15.19 -2.99 -29.64
CA ALA A 450 15.57 -3.50 -28.33
C ALA A 450 16.11 -4.93 -28.35
N ASN A 451 15.72 -5.73 -29.35
CA ASN A 451 16.20 -7.10 -29.53
C ASN A 451 17.48 -7.19 -30.37
N THR A 452 17.75 -6.18 -31.19
CA THR A 452 18.92 -6.14 -32.08
C THR A 452 20.19 -5.63 -31.38
N ASN A 453 20.01 -4.71 -30.41
CA ASN A 453 21.04 -4.25 -29.49
C ASN A 453 20.94 -5.00 -28.16
#